data_AF-A0A078AFZ9-F1
#
_entry.id   AF-A0A078AFZ9-F1
#
_cell.length_a   1.000
_cell.length_b   1.000
_cell.length_c   1.000
_cell.angle_alpha   90.00
_cell.angle_beta   90.00
_cell.angle_gamma   90.00
#
_symmetry.space_group_name_H-M   'P 1'
#
loop_
_entity.id
_entity.type
_entity.pdbx_description
1 polymer ?
#
loop_
_entity_poly.entity_id
_entity_poly.type
_entity_poly.pdbx_seq_one_letter_code
_entity_poly.pdbx_strand_id
1 'polypeptide(L)'
;MKIGELRCLFLKCYKKGRTPFMSVGPQWQFTIGLFVFAILAATYFIFMINVLKNLDYRFKVVHFLLIIINVFALILGVFQNPGVPQSVFDYKLKKQLGKNDQKTDNEEDEERQSLNQRDSSQIKRNTSRNAFCEPCNLQKDQTVYHCSDCDVCIKDLDHHCMFFSKCIGKGNVYMFYTSIILLFVVFTYFGVMVVVDAVYKK
;
A
#
# COMPACT_ATOMS: atom_id res chain seq x y z
N MET A 1 -9.66 -3.55 11.99
CA MET A 1 -9.90 -4.96 11.60
C MET A 1 -8.58 -5.56 11.11
N LYS A 2 -8.28 -6.83 11.45
CA LYS A 2 -7.08 -7.51 10.95
C LYS A 2 -7.42 -8.41 9.76
N ILE A 3 -6.56 -8.41 8.74
CA ILE A 3 -6.70 -9.24 7.54
C ILE A 3 -5.34 -9.85 7.25
N GLY A 4 -5.18 -11.12 7.68
CA GLY A 4 -3.84 -11.67 7.80
C GLY A 4 -3.12 -10.88 8.89
N GLU A 5 -1.89 -10.48 8.61
CA GLU A 5 -1.10 -9.61 9.49
C GLU A 5 -1.31 -8.11 9.21
N LEU A 6 -2.11 -7.75 8.19
CA LEU A 6 -2.43 -6.36 7.91
C LEU A 6 -3.46 -5.81 8.92
N ARG A 7 -3.17 -4.63 9.46
CA ARG A 7 -4.09 -3.81 10.25
C ARG A 7 -4.80 -2.82 9.34
N CYS A 8 -6.10 -3.03 9.17
CA CYS A 8 -6.92 -2.25 8.25
C CYS A 8 -7.98 -1.42 9.01
N LEU A 9 -8.06 -0.14 8.65
CA LEU A 9 -9.07 0.79 9.14
C LEU A 9 -10.15 0.97 8.07
N PHE A 10 -11.40 0.70 8.42
CA PHE A 10 -12.57 0.86 7.54
C PHE A 10 -13.40 2.02 8.06
N LEU A 11 -13.83 2.91 7.17
CA LEU A 11 -14.71 4.02 7.50
C LEU A 11 -16.00 3.86 6.71
N LYS A 12 -17.15 3.99 7.38
CA LYS A 12 -18.47 3.85 6.73
C LYS A 12 -18.68 4.88 5.61
N CYS A 13 -18.16 6.10 5.81
CA CYS A 13 -18.18 7.19 4.83
C CYS A 13 -17.20 6.96 3.65
N TYR A 14 -16.23 6.06 3.78
CA TYR A 14 -15.26 5.77 2.72
C TYR A 14 -15.65 4.49 1.96
N LYS A 15 -16.00 4.62 0.68
CA LYS A 15 -16.40 3.49 -0.19
C LYS A 15 -17.44 2.55 0.45
N LYS A 16 -18.37 3.13 1.23
CA LYS A 16 -19.40 2.40 2.00
C LYS A 16 -18.82 1.34 2.95
N GLY A 17 -17.58 1.51 3.43
CA GLY A 17 -16.91 0.57 4.33
C GLY A 17 -16.47 -0.75 3.70
N ARG A 18 -16.52 -0.90 2.37
CA ARG A 18 -16.15 -2.16 1.68
C ARG A 18 -14.64 -2.35 1.53
N THR A 19 -13.91 -1.26 1.36
CA THR A 19 -12.45 -1.27 1.27
C THR A 19 -11.85 -0.51 2.44
N PRO A 20 -10.65 -0.88 2.91
CA PRO A 20 -9.99 -0.12 3.95
C PRO A 20 -9.63 1.28 3.47
N PHE A 21 -9.89 2.26 4.31
CA PHE A 21 -9.37 3.62 4.15
C PHE A 21 -7.85 3.62 4.29
N MET A 22 -7.34 2.86 5.25
CA MET A 22 -5.91 2.76 5.56
C MET A 22 -5.54 1.31 5.88
N SER A 23 -4.35 0.90 5.47
CA SER A 23 -3.75 -0.40 5.79
C SER A 23 -2.30 -0.23 6.23
N VAL A 24 -1.93 -0.87 7.32
CA VAL A 24 -0.56 -0.92 7.85
C VAL A 24 -0.19 -2.37 8.05
N GLY A 25 1.00 -2.79 7.65
CA GLY A 25 1.40 -4.19 7.78
C GLY A 25 2.14 -4.52 9.08
N PRO A 26 2.70 -5.74 9.17
CA PRO A 26 3.28 -6.28 10.40
C PRO A 26 4.56 -5.58 10.88
N GLN A 27 5.38 -5.11 9.96
CA GLN A 27 6.75 -4.60 10.20
C GLN A 27 6.77 -3.08 10.49
N TRP A 28 5.84 -2.61 11.31
CA TRP A 28 5.57 -1.17 11.52
C TRP A 28 6.76 -0.37 12.08
N GLN A 29 7.68 -1.02 12.79
CA GLN A 29 8.90 -0.39 13.30
C GLN A 29 9.76 0.22 12.19
N PHE A 30 9.85 -0.44 11.02
CA PHE A 30 10.62 0.09 9.89
C PHE A 30 9.91 1.26 9.22
N THR A 31 8.59 1.27 9.21
CA THR A 31 7.80 2.42 8.72
C THR A 31 7.97 3.65 9.61
N ILE A 32 8.07 3.47 10.93
CA ILE A 32 8.43 4.58 11.82
C ILE A 32 9.82 5.10 11.49
N GLY A 33 10.81 4.20 11.35
CA GLY A 33 12.16 4.58 10.94
C GLY A 33 12.18 5.36 9.63
N LEU A 34 11.39 4.93 8.64
CA LEU A 34 11.22 5.61 7.36
C LEU A 34 10.65 7.03 7.52
N PHE A 35 9.62 7.22 8.35
CA PHE A 35 9.06 8.55 8.59
C PHE A 35 10.02 9.47 9.35
N VAL A 36 10.73 8.95 10.35
CA VAL A 36 11.76 9.72 11.06
C VAL A 36 12.86 10.15 10.08
N PHE A 37 13.35 9.23 9.24
CA PHE A 37 14.34 9.55 8.22
C PHE A 37 13.82 10.59 7.21
N ALA A 38 12.58 10.44 6.74
CA ALA A 38 11.97 11.40 5.82
C ALA A 38 11.84 12.81 6.44
N ILE A 39 11.49 12.91 7.73
CA ILE A 39 11.44 14.19 8.45
C ILE A 39 12.82 14.80 8.56
N LEU A 40 13.84 14.04 8.99
CA LEU A 40 15.21 14.52 9.11
C LEU A 40 15.78 14.97 7.75
N ALA A 41 15.52 14.22 6.68
CA ALA A 41 15.93 14.59 5.34
C ALA A 41 15.21 15.88 4.88
N ALA A 42 13.90 15.98 5.09
CA ALA A 42 13.13 17.18 4.74
C ALA A 42 13.63 18.43 5.49
N THR A 43 13.88 18.33 6.80
CA THR A 43 14.41 19.45 7.59
C THR A 43 15.82 19.82 7.15
N TYR A 44 16.67 18.84 6.81
CA TYR A 44 17.99 19.08 6.25
C TYR A 44 17.91 19.86 4.93
N PHE A 45 17.10 19.41 3.96
CA PHE A 45 16.95 20.11 2.68
C PHE A 45 16.37 21.52 2.82
N ILE A 46 15.39 21.70 3.72
CA ILE A 46 14.82 23.02 4.02
C ILE A 46 15.89 23.94 4.65
N PHE A 47 16.71 23.42 5.57
CA PHE A 47 17.81 24.20 6.14
C PHE A 47 18.81 24.59 5.06
N MET A 48 19.25 23.63 4.25
CA MET A 48 20.28 23.85 3.23
C MET A 48 19.83 24.84 2.14
N ILE A 49 18.59 24.78 1.65
CA ILE A 49 18.10 25.74 0.66
C ILE A 49 18.00 27.16 1.24
N ASN A 50 17.80 27.30 2.56
CA ASN A 50 17.77 28.60 3.23
C ASN A 50 19.16 29.22 3.42
N VAL A 51 20.21 28.40 3.45
CA VAL A 51 21.61 28.86 3.49
C VAL A 51 22.03 29.54 2.18
N LEU A 52 21.41 29.18 1.06
CA LEU A 52 21.68 29.77 -0.26
C LEU A 52 21.11 31.19 -0.31
N LYS A 53 22.01 32.19 -0.31
CA LYS A 53 21.66 33.62 -0.15
C LYS A 53 21.35 34.31 -1.46
N ASN A 54 21.90 33.84 -2.58
CA ASN A 54 21.78 34.48 -3.88
C ASN A 54 20.58 33.96 -4.68
N LEU A 55 19.83 33.00 -4.13
CA LEU A 55 18.65 32.45 -4.78
C LEU A 55 17.39 33.27 -4.51
N ASP A 56 16.66 33.56 -5.58
CA ASP A 56 15.31 34.11 -5.51
C ASP A 56 14.41 33.23 -4.64
N TYR A 57 13.55 33.88 -3.86
CA TYR A 57 12.59 33.22 -2.98
C TYR A 57 11.68 32.21 -3.73
N ARG A 58 11.41 32.47 -5.02
CA ARG A 58 10.58 31.60 -5.88
C ARG A 58 11.15 30.17 -5.96
N PHE A 59 12.47 30.05 -6.10
CA PHE A 59 13.12 28.75 -6.16
C PHE A 59 13.05 28.00 -4.83
N LYS A 60 13.09 28.72 -3.71
CA LYS A 60 12.92 28.15 -2.36
C LYS A 60 11.50 27.62 -2.15
N VAL A 61 10.49 28.35 -2.60
CA VAL A 61 9.07 27.90 -2.56
C VAL A 61 8.87 26.64 -3.38
N VAL A 62 9.39 26.60 -4.61
CA VAL A 62 9.29 25.40 -5.46
C VAL A 62 9.94 24.20 -4.79
N HIS A 63 11.13 24.36 -4.19
CA HIS A 63 11.79 23.27 -3.46
C HIS A 63 10.94 22.75 -2.29
N PHE A 64 10.38 23.66 -1.50
CA PHE A 64 9.52 23.32 -0.38
C PHE A 64 8.26 22.57 -0.82
N LEU A 65 7.62 23.00 -1.92
CA LEU A 65 6.47 22.30 -2.49
C LEU A 65 6.84 20.89 -2.99
N LEU A 66 7.99 20.73 -3.63
CA LEU A 66 8.47 19.41 -4.06
C LEU A 66 8.67 18.45 -2.87
N ILE A 67 9.22 18.94 -1.76
CA ILE A 67 9.35 18.16 -0.51
C ILE A 67 7.97 17.77 0.03
N ILE A 68 7.02 18.70 0.11
CA ILE A 68 5.65 18.41 0.57
C ILE A 68 4.99 17.34 -0.31
N ILE A 69 5.05 17.49 -1.63
CA ILE A 69 4.45 16.55 -2.57
C ILE A 69 5.12 15.17 -2.44
N ASN A 70 6.45 15.12 -2.26
CA ASN A 70 7.18 13.86 -2.04
C ASN A 70 6.74 13.15 -0.76
N VAL A 71 6.70 13.87 0.37
CA VAL A 71 6.26 13.32 1.66
C VAL A 71 4.79 12.89 1.60
N PHE A 72 3.94 13.65 0.92
CA PHE A 72 2.54 13.28 0.72
C PHE A 72 2.39 12.01 -0.12
N ALA A 73 3.12 11.89 -1.22
CA ALA A 73 3.12 10.67 -2.05
C ALA A 73 3.63 9.45 -1.25
N LEU A 74 4.67 9.63 -0.41
CA LEU A 74 5.18 8.60 0.49
C LEU A 74 4.10 8.13 1.48
N ILE A 75 3.44 9.07 2.17
CA ILE A 75 2.34 8.81 3.11
C ILE A 75 1.22 8.02 2.41
N LEU A 76 0.80 8.47 1.22
CA LEU A 76 -0.25 7.77 0.47
C LEU A 76 0.17 6.34 0.12
N GLY A 77 1.39 6.12 -0.37
CA GLY A 77 1.88 4.78 -0.68
C GLY A 77 1.96 3.86 0.56
N VAL A 78 2.37 4.41 1.71
CA VAL A 78 2.47 3.68 2.98
C VAL A 78 1.10 3.29 3.53
N PHE A 79 0.04 4.07 3.28
CA PHE A 79 -1.28 3.82 3.88
C PHE A 79 -2.30 3.19 2.92
N GLN A 80 -2.14 3.34 1.61
CA GLN A 80 -3.01 2.74 0.60
C GLN A 80 -3.08 1.21 0.71
N ASN A 81 -4.24 0.64 0.39
CA ASN A 81 -4.36 -0.82 0.25
C ASN A 81 -3.33 -1.31 -0.78
N PRO A 82 -2.43 -2.27 -0.45
CA PRO A 82 -1.43 -2.77 -1.40
C PRO A 82 -2.02 -3.49 -2.61
N GLY A 83 -3.31 -3.82 -2.59
CA GLY A 83 -3.99 -4.53 -3.67
C GLY A 83 -4.64 -5.83 -3.21
N VAL A 84 -5.00 -5.94 -1.94
CA VAL A 84 -5.82 -7.06 -1.44
C VAL A 84 -7.15 -7.09 -2.22
N PRO A 85 -7.53 -8.21 -2.86
CA PRO A 85 -8.77 -8.31 -3.61
C PRO A 85 -10.02 -8.12 -2.74
N GLN A 86 -11.10 -7.57 -3.32
CA GLN A 86 -12.35 -7.33 -2.60
C GLN A 86 -12.97 -8.62 -2.06
N SER A 87 -12.88 -9.73 -2.79
CA SER A 87 -13.37 -11.04 -2.36
C SER A 87 -12.75 -11.49 -1.04
N VAL A 88 -11.49 -11.13 -0.77
CA VAL A 88 -10.82 -11.43 0.51
C VAL A 88 -11.44 -10.61 1.65
N PHE A 89 -11.70 -9.32 1.42
CA PHE A 89 -12.36 -8.46 2.40
C PHE A 89 -13.77 -8.96 2.72
N ASP A 90 -14.55 -9.27 1.69
CA ASP A 90 -15.94 -9.72 1.84
C ASP A 90 -16.01 -11.07 2.55
N TYR A 91 -15.13 -12.02 2.19
CA TYR A 91 -15.03 -13.32 2.86
C TYR A 91 -14.67 -13.18 4.35
N LYS A 92 -13.65 -12.38 4.68
CA LYS A 92 -13.25 -12.18 6.09
C LYS A 92 -14.30 -11.40 6.88
N LEU A 93 -14.95 -10.40 6.27
CA LEU A 93 -16.02 -9.63 6.92
C LEU A 93 -17.24 -10.51 7.20
N LYS A 94 -17.68 -11.32 6.23
CA LYS A 94 -18.78 -12.27 6.43
C LYS A 94 -18.46 -13.28 7.53
N LYS A 95 -17.24 -13.82 7.56
CA LYS A 95 -16.81 -14.73 8.62
C LYS A 95 -16.82 -14.08 10.00
N GLN A 96 -16.50 -12.78 10.10
CA GLN A 96 -16.57 -12.04 11.36
C GLN A 96 -18.00 -11.71 11.79
N LEU A 97 -18.87 -11.35 10.85
CA LEU A 97 -20.30 -11.11 11.12
C LEU A 97 -21.01 -12.41 11.50
N GLY A 98 -20.80 -13.49 10.76
CA GLY A 98 -21.34 -14.81 11.08
C GLY A 98 -20.85 -15.35 12.43
N LYS A 99 -19.64 -14.99 12.88
CA LYS A 99 -19.16 -15.33 14.24
C LYS A 99 -19.93 -14.64 15.37
N ASN A 100 -20.61 -13.52 15.10
CA ASN A 100 -21.50 -12.88 16.07
C ASN A 100 -22.87 -13.56 16.13
N ASP A 101 -23.27 -14.27 15.07
CA ASP A 101 -24.53 -15.02 15.00
C ASP A 101 -24.36 -16.52 15.35
N GLN A 102 -23.15 -17.08 15.19
CA GLN A 102 -22.78 -18.48 15.50
C GLN A 102 -22.58 -18.75 17.00
N LYS A 103 -23.49 -18.26 17.86
CA LYS A 103 -23.75 -18.93 19.15
C LYS A 103 -24.85 -20.01 19.02
N THR A 104 -25.40 -20.17 17.83
CA THR A 104 -26.41 -21.14 17.45
C THR A 104 -26.08 -21.63 16.04
N ASP A 105 -26.09 -22.93 15.79
CA ASP A 105 -26.14 -23.52 14.44
C ASP A 105 -24.77 -23.90 13.82
N ASN A 106 -24.21 -24.99 14.36
CA ASN A 106 -23.14 -25.81 13.77
C ASN A 106 -23.61 -26.61 12.53
N GLU A 107 -24.59 -26.16 11.75
CA GLU A 107 -25.25 -27.00 10.72
C GLU A 107 -25.16 -26.49 9.26
N GLU A 108 -24.67 -25.27 9.01
CA GLU A 108 -24.67 -24.69 7.63
C GLU A 108 -23.42 -25.02 6.75
N ASP A 109 -22.42 -25.72 7.29
CA ASP A 109 -21.17 -25.99 6.57
C ASP A 109 -21.30 -27.06 5.47
N GLU A 110 -22.36 -27.88 5.48
CA GLU A 110 -22.59 -28.93 4.46
C GLU A 110 -23.27 -28.39 3.19
N GLU A 111 -24.07 -27.31 3.26
CA GLU A 111 -24.88 -26.88 2.11
C GLU A 111 -24.07 -26.08 1.06
N ARG A 112 -23.02 -25.35 1.48
CA ARG A 112 -22.16 -24.55 0.56
C ARG A 112 -21.30 -25.40 -0.39
N GLN A 113 -21.02 -26.65 -0.05
CA GLN A 113 -20.25 -27.54 -0.93
C GLN A 113 -21.07 -28.00 -2.15
N SER A 114 -22.39 -28.08 -2.03
CA SER A 114 -23.29 -28.60 -3.08
C SER A 114 -23.58 -27.61 -4.23
N LEU A 115 -23.49 -26.30 -3.98
CA LEU A 115 -23.76 -25.26 -4.98
C LEU A 115 -22.56 -24.98 -5.90
N ASN A 116 -21.33 -25.19 -5.41
CA ASN A 116 -20.11 -25.07 -6.22
C ASN A 116 -19.94 -26.19 -7.27
N GLN A 117 -20.70 -27.28 -7.16
CA GLN A 117 -20.55 -28.46 -8.00
C GLN A 117 -21.37 -28.41 -9.31
N ARG A 118 -22.32 -27.48 -9.44
CA ARG A 118 -23.18 -27.37 -10.63
C ARG A 118 -22.67 -26.42 -11.71
N ASP A 119 -21.84 -25.44 -11.36
CA ASP A 119 -21.28 -24.48 -12.32
C ASP A 119 -19.94 -24.94 -12.95
N SER A 120 -19.45 -26.11 -12.52
CA SER A 120 -18.13 -26.65 -12.87
C SER A 120 -18.07 -27.29 -14.27
N SER A 121 -19.19 -27.38 -14.99
CA SER A 121 -19.29 -28.12 -16.26
C SER A 121 -19.08 -27.29 -17.52
N GLN A 122 -19.05 -25.94 -17.45
CA GLN A 122 -18.82 -25.08 -18.63
C GLN A 122 -17.54 -24.22 -18.63
N ILE A 123 -16.82 -24.09 -17.51
CA ILE A 123 -15.52 -23.36 -17.45
C ILE A 123 -14.33 -24.35 -17.44
N LYS A 124 -14.53 -25.58 -17.91
CA LYS A 124 -13.43 -26.49 -18.25
C LYS A 124 -12.92 -26.15 -19.64
N ARG A 125 -12.04 -25.15 -19.78
CA ARG A 125 -11.13 -25.10 -20.94
C ARG A 125 -9.91 -24.17 -20.87
N ASN A 126 -9.54 -23.57 -19.72
CA ASN A 126 -8.22 -22.93 -19.60
C ASN A 126 -7.70 -22.67 -18.17
N THR A 127 -7.88 -23.59 -17.23
CA THR A 127 -7.40 -23.39 -15.86
C THR A 127 -5.96 -23.91 -15.68
N SER A 128 -5.01 -22.99 -15.83
CA SER A 128 -3.64 -23.12 -15.34
C SER A 128 -3.62 -23.58 -13.86
N ARG A 129 -2.73 -24.51 -13.52
CA ARG A 129 -2.59 -25.22 -12.23
C ARG A 129 -2.41 -24.38 -10.95
N ASN A 130 -2.51 -23.05 -10.99
CA ASN A 130 -2.23 -22.13 -9.87
C ASN A 130 -3.43 -21.25 -9.46
N ALA A 131 -4.68 -21.70 -9.63
CA ALA A 131 -5.86 -20.89 -9.34
C ALA A 131 -6.35 -20.92 -7.88
N PHE A 132 -5.66 -21.60 -6.95
CA PHE A 132 -6.09 -21.73 -5.57
C PHE A 132 -4.98 -21.34 -4.60
N CYS A 133 -5.32 -20.65 -3.52
CA CYS A 133 -4.44 -20.33 -2.40
C CYS A 133 -4.86 -21.15 -1.19
N GLU A 134 -4.04 -22.12 -0.79
CA GLU A 134 -4.29 -22.93 0.40
C GLU A 134 -4.30 -22.11 1.71
N PRO A 135 -3.29 -21.24 2.00
CA PRO A 135 -3.30 -20.45 3.24
C PRO A 135 -4.53 -19.56 3.41
N CYS A 136 -5.03 -18.98 2.31
CA CYS A 136 -6.19 -18.10 2.34
C CYS A 136 -7.51 -18.85 2.08
N ASN A 137 -7.47 -20.15 1.77
CA ASN A 137 -8.60 -20.99 1.37
C ASN A 137 -9.53 -20.31 0.33
N LEU A 138 -8.95 -19.78 -0.75
CA LEU A 138 -9.68 -19.06 -1.79
C LEU A 138 -9.15 -19.32 -3.19
N GLN A 139 -10.07 -19.29 -4.15
CA GLN A 139 -9.72 -19.29 -5.57
C GLN A 139 -9.20 -17.89 -5.95
N LYS A 140 -8.04 -17.86 -6.63
CA LYS A 140 -7.31 -16.66 -7.00
C LYS A 140 -7.15 -16.56 -8.51
N ASP A 141 -7.18 -15.34 -9.02
CA ASP A 141 -6.82 -15.03 -10.40
C ASP A 141 -5.33 -15.28 -10.65
N GLN A 142 -4.92 -15.42 -11.91
CA GLN A 142 -3.53 -15.64 -12.31
C GLN A 142 -2.57 -14.53 -11.81
N THR A 143 -3.07 -13.32 -11.61
CA THR A 143 -2.24 -12.18 -11.18
C THR A 143 -2.21 -11.97 -9.67
N VAL A 144 -2.82 -12.87 -8.90
CA VAL A 144 -2.88 -12.79 -7.43
C VAL A 144 -1.88 -13.77 -6.83
N TYR A 145 -1.09 -13.29 -5.88
CA TYR A 145 -0.04 -14.06 -5.20
C TYR A 145 -0.19 -13.92 -3.68
N HIS A 146 0.11 -15.00 -2.96
CA HIS A 146 0.09 -15.00 -1.50
C HIS A 146 1.43 -14.51 -0.96
N CYS A 147 1.40 -13.51 -0.08
CA CYS A 147 2.58 -13.09 0.68
C CYS A 147 2.52 -13.71 2.07
N SER A 148 3.53 -14.51 2.41
CA SER A 148 3.65 -15.16 3.72
C SER A 148 3.85 -14.16 4.86
N ASP A 149 4.60 -13.06 4.62
CA ASP A 149 4.83 -12.04 5.65
C ASP A 149 3.54 -11.29 6.03
N CYS A 150 2.70 -10.97 5.04
CA CYS A 150 1.42 -10.30 5.27
C CYS A 150 0.26 -11.28 5.58
N ASP A 151 0.47 -12.58 5.38
CA ASP A 151 -0.54 -13.65 5.43
C ASP A 151 -1.83 -13.30 4.65
N VAL A 152 -1.67 -12.83 3.41
CA VAL A 152 -2.79 -12.42 2.56
C VAL A 152 -2.43 -12.46 1.08
N CYS A 153 -3.43 -12.72 0.24
CA CYS A 153 -3.33 -12.61 -1.21
C CYS A 153 -3.33 -11.15 -1.68
N ILE A 154 -2.37 -10.78 -2.52
CA ILE A 154 -2.18 -9.46 -3.12
C ILE A 154 -2.26 -9.57 -4.65
N LYS A 155 -3.00 -8.67 -5.29
CA LYS A 155 -3.09 -8.56 -6.75
C LYS A 155 -1.90 -7.80 -7.32
N ASP A 156 -1.36 -8.32 -8.41
CA ASP A 156 -0.17 -7.83 -9.12
C ASP A 156 0.96 -7.52 -8.11
N LEU A 157 1.26 -8.51 -7.26
CA LEU A 157 2.30 -8.40 -6.24
C LEU A 157 3.66 -8.18 -6.91
N ASP A 158 4.31 -7.07 -6.56
CA ASP A 158 5.70 -6.79 -6.94
C ASP A 158 6.64 -7.42 -5.91
N HIS A 159 6.60 -6.94 -4.67
CA HIS A 159 7.41 -7.47 -3.57
C HIS A 159 6.83 -7.11 -2.19
N HIS A 160 7.36 -7.72 -1.13
CA HIS A 160 7.12 -7.29 0.24
C HIS A 160 8.17 -6.25 0.67
N CYS A 161 7.75 -5.02 0.95
CA CYS A 161 8.66 -3.95 1.34
C CYS A 161 8.64 -3.74 2.85
N MET A 162 9.77 -4.03 3.49
CA MET A 162 9.93 -3.87 4.93
C MET A 162 9.72 -2.42 5.39
N PHE A 163 10.15 -1.43 4.60
CA PHE A 163 10.00 -0.01 4.94
C PHE A 163 8.54 0.45 4.92
N PHE A 164 7.74 -0.05 3.96
CA PHE A 164 6.30 0.21 3.90
C PHE A 164 5.52 -0.71 4.86
N SER A 165 6.24 -1.60 5.55
CA SER A 165 5.71 -2.61 6.46
C SER A 165 4.79 -3.63 5.77
N LYS A 166 4.65 -3.59 4.44
CA LYS A 166 3.67 -4.38 3.68
C LYS A 166 4.08 -4.55 2.22
N CYS A 167 3.30 -5.32 1.50
CA CYS A 167 3.46 -5.51 0.06
C CYS A 167 3.36 -4.20 -0.74
N ILE A 168 4.16 -4.13 -1.81
CA ILE A 168 3.94 -3.27 -2.95
C ILE A 168 3.23 -4.11 -4.02
N GLY A 169 2.06 -3.66 -4.43
CA GLY A 169 1.25 -4.34 -5.43
C GLY A 169 0.33 -3.37 -6.15
N LYS A 170 -0.65 -3.89 -6.89
CA LYS A 170 -1.53 -3.08 -7.76
C LYS A 170 -2.09 -1.82 -7.09
N GLY A 171 -2.38 -1.88 -5.79
CA GLY A 171 -3.08 -0.82 -5.09
C GLY A 171 -2.20 0.36 -4.62
N ASN A 172 -0.88 0.19 -4.53
CA ASN A 172 0.04 1.24 -4.05
C ASN A 172 1.31 1.40 -4.91
N VAL A 173 1.51 0.56 -5.93
CA VAL A 173 2.70 0.57 -6.80
C VAL A 173 2.97 1.95 -7.43
N TYR A 174 1.93 2.65 -7.87
CA TYR A 174 2.09 3.98 -8.46
C TYR A 174 2.59 5.01 -7.45
N MET A 175 2.05 5.03 -6.23
CA MET A 175 2.50 5.98 -5.20
C MET A 175 3.90 5.63 -4.69
N PHE A 176 4.25 4.35 -4.65
CA PHE A 176 5.60 3.88 -4.35
C PHE A 176 6.62 4.39 -5.37
N TYR A 177 6.41 4.15 -6.66
CA TYR A 177 7.35 4.66 -7.68
C TYR A 177 7.33 6.18 -7.80
N THR A 178 6.16 6.82 -7.62
CA THR A 178 6.04 8.29 -7.61
C THR A 178 6.87 8.91 -6.48
N SER A 179 6.84 8.33 -5.27
CA SER A 179 7.65 8.86 -4.15
C SER A 179 9.15 8.71 -4.42
N ILE A 180 9.59 7.61 -5.04
CA ILE A 180 11.00 7.42 -5.43
C ILE A 180 11.41 8.44 -6.50
N ILE A 181 10.61 8.61 -7.57
CA ILE A 181 10.91 9.56 -8.65
C ILE A 181 10.96 10.98 -8.12
N LEU A 182 9.97 11.39 -7.30
CA LEU A 182 9.95 12.71 -6.69
C LEU A 182 11.15 12.94 -5.76
N LEU A 183 11.64 11.91 -5.08
CA LEU A 183 12.86 12.01 -4.27
C LEU A 183 14.04 12.39 -5.16
N PHE A 184 14.26 11.69 -6.28
CA PHE A 184 15.31 12.05 -7.24
C PHE A 184 15.14 13.47 -7.77
N VAL A 185 13.92 13.89 -8.09
CA VAL A 185 13.63 15.28 -8.53
C VAL A 185 14.02 16.29 -7.44
N VAL A 186 13.70 16.05 -6.17
CA VAL A 186 14.09 16.92 -5.04
C VAL A 186 15.62 17.04 -4.95
N PHE A 187 16.34 15.92 -5.02
CA PHE A 187 17.81 15.89 -4.95
C PHE A 187 18.45 16.61 -6.15
N THR A 188 18.02 16.32 -7.37
CA THR A 188 18.54 16.95 -8.58
C THR A 188 18.26 18.45 -8.58
N TYR A 189 17.03 18.86 -8.24
CA TYR A 189 16.68 20.27 -8.14
C TYR A 189 17.55 21.00 -7.12
N PHE A 190 17.74 20.42 -5.93
CA PHE A 190 18.62 20.99 -4.91
C PHE A 190 20.05 21.15 -5.42
N GLY A 191 20.62 20.12 -6.07
CA GLY A 191 21.96 20.18 -6.65
C GLY A 191 22.11 21.31 -7.68
N VAL A 192 21.13 21.49 -8.57
CA VAL A 192 21.11 22.61 -9.53
C VAL A 192 21.08 23.96 -8.80
N MET A 193 20.24 24.09 -7.76
CA MET A 193 20.15 25.34 -6.98
C MET A 193 21.47 25.70 -6.29
N VAL A 194 22.22 24.70 -5.80
CA VAL A 194 23.56 24.92 -5.22
C VAL A 194 24.53 25.44 -6.28
N VAL A 195 24.53 24.86 -7.48
CA VAL A 195 25.39 25.31 -8.59
C VAL A 195 25.02 26.73 -9.01
N VAL A 196 23.72 27.04 -9.13
CA VAL A 196 23.23 28.38 -9.44
C VAL A 196 23.72 29.38 -8.38
N ASP A 197 23.48 29.14 -7.09
CA ASP A 197 23.95 30.02 -6.02
C ASP A 197 25.47 30.27 -6.09
N ALA A 198 26.26 29.23 -6.38
CA ALA A 198 27.71 29.33 -6.52
C ALA A 198 28.15 30.18 -7.72
N VAL A 199 27.44 30.09 -8.85
CA VAL A 199 27.74 30.88 -10.06
C VAL A 199 27.34 32.35 -9.90
N TYR A 200 26.22 32.62 -9.23
CA TYR A 200 25.71 33.97 -9.01
C TYR A 200 26.36 34.70 -7.81
N LYS A 201 27.20 34.02 -7.01
CA LYS A 201 27.96 34.60 -5.89
C LYS A 201 29.12 35.52 -6.33
N LYS A 202 28.95 36.27 -7.42
CA LYS A 202 29.84 37.40 -7.76
C LYS A 202 29.56 38.58 -6.84
#